data_AF-A0A9E5S0V5-F1
#
_entry.id   AF-A0A9E5S0V5-F1
#
_cell.length_a   1.000
_cell.length_b   1.000
_cell.length_c   1.000
_cell.angle_alpha   90.00
_cell.angle_beta   90.00
_cell.angle_gamma   90.00
#
_symmetry.space_group_name_H-M   'P 1'
#
loop_
_entity.id
_entity.type
_entity.pdbx_description
1 polymer ?
#
loop_
_entity_poly.entity_id
_entity_poly.type
_entity_poly.pdbx_seq_one_letter_code
_entity_poly.pdbx_strand_id
1 'polypeptide(L)' 'MEQLIVRVADKEKAEMLSKILSALDFVSYVEVMEDKTTISNNEKDFFALAGLWENRNMTTESIRQEAWREDVK' A
#
# COMPACT_ATOMS: atom_id res chain seq x y z
N MET A 1 9.84 -20.80 -24.40
CA MET A 1 10.60 -20.50 -23.18
C MET A 1 9.61 -20.58 -22.04
N GLU A 2 9.94 -21.32 -20.99
CA GLU A 2 9.05 -21.51 -19.84
C GLU A 2 9.51 -20.61 -18.69
N GLN A 3 8.56 -20.03 -17.96
CA GLN A 3 8.84 -19.10 -16.87
C GLN A 3 8.36 -19.70 -15.54
N LEU A 4 9.26 -19.72 -14.55
CA LEU A 4 8.98 -20.15 -13.19
C LEU A 4 9.03 -18.92 -12.26
N ILE A 5 7.98 -18.71 -11.47
CA ILE A 5 7.93 -17.65 -10.44
C ILE A 5 7.85 -18.33 -9.07
N VAL A 6 8.84 -18.06 -8.22
CA VAL A 6 8.91 -18.60 -6.86
C VAL A 6 8.79 -17.45 -5.86
N ARG A 7 7.80 -17.52 -4.97
CA ARG A 7 7.66 -16.58 -3.85
C ARG A 7 8.27 -17.20 -2.61
N VAL A 8 9.29 -16.54 -2.06
CA VAL A 8 9.99 -16.98 -0.84
C VAL A 8 9.78 -15.93 0.23
N ALA A 9 9.25 -16.34 1.39
CA ALA A 9 8.98 -15.42 2.51
C ALA A 9 10.26 -14.98 3.27
N ASP A 10 11.34 -15.74 3.13
CA ASP A 10 12.59 -15.58 3.86
C ASP A 10 13.68 -15.08 2.91
N LYS A 11 14.21 -13.90 3.20
CA LYS A 11 15.19 -13.23 2.34
C LYS A 11 16.51 -13.99 2.24
N GLU A 12 17.01 -14.55 3.33
CA GLU A 12 18.28 -15.31 3.32
C GLU A 12 18.14 -16.57 2.48
N LYS A 13 16.99 -17.27 2.61
CA LYS A 13 16.69 -18.45 1.78
C LYS A 13 16.48 -18.08 0.31
N ALA A 14 15.91 -16.92 0.02
CA ALA A 14 15.73 -16.44 -1.35
C ALA A 14 17.09 -16.20 -2.05
N GLU A 15 18.06 -15.63 -1.35
CA GLU A 15 19.42 -15.46 -1.88
C GLU A 15 20.13 -16.79 -2.14
N MET A 16 19.99 -17.75 -1.22
CA MET A 16 20.54 -19.10 -1.41
C MET A 16 19.92 -19.78 -2.63
N LEU A 17 18.60 -19.69 -2.79
CA LEU A 17 17.87 -20.31 -3.88
C LEU A 17 18.20 -19.65 -5.23
N SER A 18 18.37 -18.33 -5.25
CA SER A 18 18.87 -17.58 -6.40
C SER A 18 20.24 -18.08 -6.87
N LYS A 19 21.19 -18.24 -5.94
CA LYS A 19 22.53 -18.78 -6.25
C LYS A 19 22.48 -20.19 -6.84
N ILE A 20 21.60 -21.05 -6.33
CA ILE A 20 21.41 -22.41 -6.86
C ILE A 20 20.84 -22.34 -8.28
N LEU A 21 19.81 -21.53 -8.51
CA LEU A 21 19.19 -21.39 -9.83
C LEU A 21 20.18 -20.83 -10.86
N SER A 22 21.01 -19.86 -10.48
CA SER A 22 22.04 -19.30 -11.37
C SER A 22 23.16 -20.28 -11.73
N ALA A 23 23.33 -21.37 -10.98
CA ALA A 23 24.33 -22.40 -11.27
C ALA A 23 23.83 -23.45 -12.28
N LEU A 24 22.53 -23.45 -12.62
CA LEU A 24 21.93 -24.38 -13.56
C LEU A 24 22.14 -23.86 -14.99
N ASP A 25 22.62 -24.73 -15.88
CA ASP A 25 22.99 -24.41 -17.27
C ASP A 25 21.80 -24.00 -18.16
N PHE A 26 20.59 -24.36 -17.76
CA PHE A 26 19.35 -24.02 -18.46
C PHE A 26 18.67 -22.75 -17.94
N VAL A 27 19.21 -22.11 -16.91
CA VAL A 27 18.63 -20.88 -16.34
C VAL A 27 19.30 -19.67 -16.99
N SER A 28 18.52 -18.97 -17.83
CA SER A 28 19.01 -17.80 -18.56
C SER A 28 19.12 -16.54 -17.67
N TYR A 29 18.18 -16.36 -16.73
CA TYR A 29 18.11 -15.17 -15.89
C TYR A 29 17.37 -15.46 -14.59
N VAL A 30 17.84 -14.88 -13.48
CA VAL A 30 17.22 -14.95 -12.15
C VAL A 30 17.03 -13.55 -11.63
N GLU A 31 15.79 -13.20 -11.25
CA GLU A 31 15.45 -11.89 -10.70
C GLU A 31 14.92 -12.07 -9.27
N VAL A 32 15.55 -11.39 -8.31
CA VAL A 32 15.06 -11.29 -6.94
C VAL A 32 14.36 -9.95 -6.82
N MET A 33 13.04 -9.95 -6.99
CA MET A 33 12.22 -8.78 -6.71
C MET A 33 11.94 -8.75 -5.21
N GLU A 34 12.56 -7.80 -4.50
CA GLU A 34 12.02 -7.43 -3.20
C GLU A 34 10.67 -6.78 -3.44
N ASP A 35 9.62 -7.35 -2.83
CA ASP A 35 8.35 -6.66 -2.68
C ASP A 35 8.60 -5.45 -1.78
N LYS A 36 9.14 -4.39 -2.36
CA LYS A 36 8.97 -3.05 -1.81
C LYS A 36 7.49 -2.77 -2.01
N THR A 37 6.67 -3.32 -1.13
CA THR A 37 5.51 -2.60 -0.63
C THR A 37 6.07 -1.33 -0.03
N THR A 38 6.40 -0.39 -0.91
CA THR A 38 6.35 1.02 -0.61
C THR A 38 4.91 1.16 -0.22
N ILE A 39 4.64 1.04 1.07
CA ILE A 39 3.48 1.66 1.67
C ILE A 39 3.67 3.09 1.19
N SER A 40 2.99 3.41 0.09
CA SER A 40 2.98 4.75 -0.43
C SER A 40 2.54 5.55 0.77
N ASN A 41 3.47 6.34 1.32
CA ASN A 41 3.17 7.26 2.39
C ASN A 41 2.35 8.39 1.76
N ASN A 42 1.20 8.02 1.23
CA ASN A 42 0.11 8.85 0.80
C ASN A 42 -0.77 9.11 2.03
N GLU A 43 -0.15 9.19 3.21
CA GLU A 43 -0.55 10.15 4.21
C GLU A 43 -0.47 11.52 3.52
N LYS A 44 -1.50 11.84 2.74
CA LYS A 44 -1.80 13.24 2.45
C LYS A 44 -1.81 13.90 3.82
N ASP A 45 -0.85 14.79 4.04
CA ASP A 45 -0.69 15.51 5.30
C ASP A 45 -2.07 15.88 5.81
N PHE A 46 -2.46 15.38 6.98
CA PHE A 46 -3.81 15.55 7.52
C PHE A 46 -4.23 17.04 7.50
N PHE A 47 -3.26 17.92 7.69
CA PHE A 47 -3.42 19.38 7.63
C PHE A 47 -3.48 19.97 6.22
N ALA A 48 -2.99 19.28 5.18
CA ALA A 48 -3.20 19.67 3.78
C ALA A 48 -4.69 19.63 3.38
N LEU A 49 -5.52 18.90 4.15
CA LEU A 49 -6.97 18.83 3.96
C LEU A 49 -7.74 19.84 4.82
N ALA A 50 -7.07 20.61 5.69
CA ALA A 50 -7.73 21.55 6.60
C ALA A 50 -8.43 22.71 5.87
N GLY A 51 -7.98 23.06 4.66
CA GLY A 51 -8.60 24.08 3.81
C GLY A 51 -9.93 23.66 3.16
N LEU A 52 -10.31 22.37 3.23
CA LEU A 52 -11.57 21.87 2.64
C LEU A 52 -12.83 22.50 3.26
N TRP A 53 -12.70 23.08 4.46
CA TRP A 53 -13.81 23.65 5.23
C TRP A 53 -13.76 25.17 5.32
N GLU A 54 -12.72 25.84 4.79
CA GLU A 54 -12.49 27.29 4.94
C GLU A 54 -13.66 28.15 4.43
N ASN A 55 -14.34 27.71 3.37
CA ASN A 55 -15.47 28.41 2.77
C ASN A 55 -16.83 27.82 3.14
N ARG A 56 -16.89 26.90 4.12
CA ARG A 56 -18.14 26.32 4.60
C ARG A 56 -18.53 27.00 5.91
N ASN A 57 -19.74 27.55 5.95
CA ASN A 57 -20.30 28.10 7.19
C ASN A 57 -20.76 26.95 8.10
N MET A 58 -19.80 26.31 8.78
CA MET A 58 -20.05 25.22 9.72
C MET A 58 -20.01 25.74 11.16
N THR A 59 -21.10 25.59 11.88
CA THR A 59 -21.16 25.85 13.33
C THR A 59 -21.29 24.53 14.08
N THR A 60 -20.88 24.51 15.35
CA THR A 60 -20.99 23.30 16.20
C THR A 60 -22.45 22.83 16.31
N GLU A 61 -23.40 23.76 16.30
CA GLU A 61 -24.83 23.46 16.29
C GLU A 61 -25.28 22.82 14.98
N SER A 62 -24.86 23.33 13.81
CA SER A 62 -25.24 22.75 12.52
C SER A 62 -24.72 21.32 12.35
N ILE A 63 -23.48 21.05 12.82
CA ILE A 63 -22.89 19.71 12.80
C ILE A 63 -23.68 18.76 13.71
N ARG A 64 -24.05 19.19 14.92
CA ARG A 64 -24.80 18.34 15.86
C ARG A 64 -26.20 18.03 15.32
N GLN A 65 -26.88 19.00 14.73
CA GLN A 65 -28.19 18.79 14.12
C GLN A 65 -28.13 17.80 12.94
N GLU A 66 -27.07 17.86 12.13
CA GLU A 66 -26.91 16.94 10.99
C GLU A 66 -26.49 15.53 11.43
N ALA A 67 -25.63 15.41 12.43
CA ALA A 67 -25.15 14.12 12.94
C ALA A 67 -26.21 13.35 13.76
N TRP A 68 -27.14 14.05 14.39
CA TRP A 68 -28.25 13.48 15.16
C TRP A 68 -29.61 13.84 14.55
N ARG A 69 -29.74 13.77 13.22
CA ARG A 69 -31.08 13.73 12.61
C ARG A 69 -31.78 12.49 13.17
N GLU A 70 -32.65 12.68 14.16
CA GLU A 70 -33.65 11.67 14.47
C GLU A 70 -34.48 11.52 13.19
N ASP A 71 -34.51 10.32 12.62
CA ASP A 71 -35.36 10.01 11.49
C ASP A 71 -36.82 10.26 11.90
N VAL A 72 -37.29 11.49 11.67
CA VAL A 72 -38.70 11.82 11.83
C VAL A 72 -39.39 11.22 10.61
N LYS A 73 -39.90 10.01 10.82
CA LYS A 73 -40.72 9.25 9.89
C LYS A 73 -42.05 9.93 9.62
#